data_AF-A0A1H5NR92-F1
#
_entry.id   AF-A0A1H5NR92-F1
#
_cell.length_a   1.000
_cell.length_b   1.000
_cell.length_c   1.000
_cell.angle_alpha   90.00
_cell.angle_beta   90.00
_cell.angle_gamma   90.00
#
_symmetry.space_group_name_H-M   'P 1'
#
loop_
_entity.id
_entity.type
_entity.pdbx_description
1 polymer ?
#
loop_
_entity_poly.entity_id
_entity_poly.type
_entity_poly.pdbx_seq_one_letter_code
_entity_poly.pdbx_strand_id
1 'polypeptide(L)'
;MNAPSKPGSKADRDALRQDMAAIAGCTLSDIAIEMRTRFRMRPREAWRHAHGWTLQEAADRITQASVRRPGESVAADASLVGKWEKWPGPSSRRPSLPVLFAMAGAFSCRVEDLLDLDDRRALPEADLSLLTHHPSAIDSTVQSSVPSLADAQPEATGTDLVRFAADESASWAQWAEAANVGDIALEQLLAETRTLASDYLTSDVIRLSITRLDRPEQGS
;
A
#
# COMPACT_ATOMS: atom_id res chain seq x y z
N MET A 1 21.45 43.16 16.90
CA MET A 1 21.83 42.42 15.68
C MET A 1 21.47 40.96 15.93
N ASN A 2 20.40 40.44 15.33
CA ASN A 2 20.02 39.03 15.52
C ASN A 2 21.00 38.15 14.74
N ALA A 3 21.54 37.13 15.39
CA ALA A 3 22.37 36.12 14.73
C ALA A 3 21.57 35.48 13.58
N PRO A 4 22.20 35.16 12.44
CA PRO A 4 21.51 34.45 11.37
C PRO A 4 21.01 33.12 11.92
N SER A 5 19.70 32.88 11.79
CA SER A 5 19.08 31.62 12.17
C SER A 5 19.85 30.46 11.52
N LYS A 6 20.12 29.42 12.31
CA LYS A 6 20.77 28.21 11.82
C LYS A 6 19.94 27.66 10.66
N PRO A 7 20.54 27.33 9.49
CA PRO A 7 19.80 26.82 8.36
C PRO A 7 18.97 25.60 8.79
N GLY A 8 17.66 25.66 8.52
CA GLY A 8 16.70 24.65 8.97
C GLY A 8 15.94 25.01 10.24
N SER A 9 15.97 26.28 10.66
CA SER A 9 15.15 26.77 11.76
C SER A 9 13.65 26.59 11.46
N LYS A 10 12.79 26.68 12.49
CA LYS A 10 11.33 26.74 12.26
C LYS A 10 10.96 27.90 11.32
N ALA A 11 11.59 29.07 11.51
CA ALA A 11 11.35 30.23 10.68
C ALA A 11 11.75 29.99 9.21
N ASP A 12 12.88 29.30 8.96
CA ASP A 12 13.33 29.02 7.60
C ASP A 12 12.38 28.07 6.86
N ARG A 13 11.85 27.06 7.58
CA ARG A 13 10.83 26.15 7.04
C ARG A 13 9.53 26.88 6.75
N ASP A 14 9.07 27.69 7.69
CA ASP A 14 7.82 28.42 7.55
C ASP A 14 7.91 29.44 6.41
N ALA A 15 9.07 30.09 6.23
CA ALA A 15 9.36 30.96 5.09
C ALA A 15 9.38 30.19 3.76
N LEU A 16 10.10 29.06 3.66
CA LEU A 16 10.11 28.22 2.45
C LEU A 16 8.69 27.80 2.04
N ARG A 17 7.89 27.35 3.01
CA ARG A 17 6.50 26.94 2.77
C ARG A 17 5.67 28.12 2.24
N GLN A 18 5.81 29.30 2.83
CA GLN A 18 5.08 30.51 2.40
C GLN A 18 5.50 30.95 1.00
N ASP A 19 6.80 30.99 0.72
CA ASP A 19 7.35 31.37 -0.58
C ASP A 19 6.84 30.44 -1.68
N MET A 20 6.92 29.12 -1.46
CA MET A 20 6.45 28.13 -2.42
C MET A 20 4.93 28.13 -2.58
N ALA A 21 4.17 28.26 -1.49
CA ALA A 21 2.70 28.34 -1.56
C ALA A 21 2.19 29.59 -2.29
N ALA A 22 2.99 30.65 -2.40
CA ALA A 22 2.66 31.84 -3.19
C ALA A 22 2.84 31.64 -4.70
N ILE A 23 3.58 30.62 -5.13
CA ILE A 23 3.80 30.32 -6.55
C ILE A 23 2.60 29.54 -7.10
N ALA A 24 1.99 30.06 -8.16
CA ALA A 24 0.86 29.40 -8.82
C ALA A 24 1.25 27.99 -9.31
N GLY A 25 0.45 26.99 -8.94
CA GLY A 25 0.67 25.60 -9.32
C GLY A 25 1.62 24.82 -8.42
N CYS A 26 2.23 25.45 -7.41
CA CYS A 26 3.05 24.72 -6.44
C CYS A 26 2.15 23.90 -5.50
N THR A 27 2.38 22.59 -5.45
CA THR A 27 1.61 21.66 -4.62
C THR A 27 2.27 21.40 -3.27
N LEU A 28 1.54 20.80 -2.33
CA LEU A 28 2.10 20.33 -1.06
C LEU A 28 3.20 19.28 -1.26
N SER A 29 3.11 18.49 -2.34
CA SER A 29 4.14 17.52 -2.71
C SER A 29 5.45 18.22 -3.06
N ASP A 30 5.39 19.29 -3.85
CA ASP A 30 6.57 20.07 -4.22
C ASP A 30 7.24 20.68 -2.97
N ILE A 31 6.43 21.24 -2.06
CA ILE A 31 6.93 21.77 -0.79
C ILE A 31 7.58 20.66 0.04
N ALA A 32 6.97 19.47 0.13
CA ALA A 32 7.54 18.35 0.86
C ALA A 32 8.86 17.87 0.24
N ILE A 33 8.96 17.82 -1.10
CA ILE A 33 10.20 17.48 -1.83
C ILE A 33 11.31 18.49 -1.51
N GLU A 34 11.00 19.79 -1.52
CA GLU A 34 11.97 20.83 -1.18
C GLU A 34 12.39 20.78 0.30
N MET A 35 11.45 20.50 1.22
CA MET A 35 11.76 20.28 2.64
C MET A 35 12.75 19.12 2.83
N ARG A 36 12.56 18.00 2.13
CA ARG A 36 13.48 16.84 2.14
C ARG A 36 14.85 17.21 1.61
N THR A 37 14.89 17.94 0.50
CA THR A 37 16.14 18.26 -0.20
C THR A 37 16.97 19.30 0.57
N ARG A 38 16.33 20.39 1.01
CA ARG A 38 16.98 21.54 1.64
C ARG A 38 17.30 21.31 3.11
N PHE A 39 16.44 20.62 3.85
CA PHE A 39 16.59 20.41 5.30
C PHE A 39 16.90 18.97 5.69
N ARG A 40 17.07 18.06 4.73
CA ARG A 40 17.37 16.63 4.96
C ARG A 40 16.33 15.93 5.83
N MET A 41 15.07 16.37 5.72
CA MET A 41 13.96 15.77 6.43
C MET A 41 13.55 14.46 5.79
N ARG A 42 13.07 13.55 6.61
CA ARG A 42 12.46 12.31 6.13
C ARG A 42 11.06 12.58 5.60
N PRO A 43 10.53 11.72 4.71
CA PRO A 43 9.30 12.04 4.00
C PRO A 43 8.13 12.39 4.92
N ARG A 44 7.90 11.61 5.97
CA ARG A 44 6.82 11.84 6.95
C ARG A 44 6.94 13.20 7.66
N GLU A 45 8.14 13.54 8.14
CA GLU A 45 8.41 14.84 8.78
C GLU A 45 8.25 15.99 7.78
N ALA A 46 8.75 15.82 6.56
CA ALA A 46 8.66 16.82 5.50
C ALA A 46 7.21 17.13 5.12
N TRP A 47 6.35 16.11 5.00
CA TRP A 47 4.92 16.30 4.74
C TRP A 47 4.24 17.08 5.86
N ARG A 48 4.52 16.76 7.13
CA ARG A 48 4.00 17.54 8.26
C ARG A 48 4.43 19.01 8.18
N HIS A 49 5.71 19.27 7.84
CA HIS A 49 6.21 20.63 7.68
C HIS A 49 5.69 21.36 6.44
N ALA A 50 5.40 20.65 5.35
CA ALA A 50 4.75 21.21 4.16
C ALA A 50 3.34 21.75 4.50
N HIS A 51 2.62 21.05 5.37
CA HIS A 51 1.34 21.52 5.93
C HIS A 51 1.48 22.63 6.98
N GLY A 52 2.69 22.83 7.52
CA GLY A 52 2.94 23.76 8.63
C GLY A 52 2.43 23.28 9.99
N TRP A 53 2.15 21.98 10.15
CA TRP A 53 1.56 21.43 11.36
C TRP A 53 2.58 21.15 12.46
N THR A 54 2.13 21.34 13.70
CA THR A 54 2.74 20.77 14.90
C THR A 54 2.54 19.25 14.95
N LEU A 55 3.28 18.57 15.83
CA LEU A 55 3.10 17.13 16.06
C LEU A 55 1.69 16.79 16.56
N GLN A 56 1.11 17.65 17.41
CA GLN A 56 -0.24 17.43 17.94
C GLN A 56 -1.30 17.60 16.85
N GLU A 57 -1.22 18.66 16.05
CA GLU A 57 -2.14 18.84 14.92
C GLU A 57 -2.04 17.68 13.92
N ALA A 58 -0.84 17.17 13.65
CA ALA A 58 -0.67 15.99 12.81
C ALA A 58 -1.33 14.75 13.44
N ALA A 59 -1.16 14.53 14.75
CA ALA A 59 -1.81 13.42 15.46
C ALA A 59 -3.34 13.49 15.37
N ASP A 60 -3.91 14.68 15.56
CA ASP A 60 -5.36 14.90 15.47
C ASP A 60 -5.87 14.60 14.05
N ARG A 61 -5.16 15.06 13.01
CA ARG A 61 -5.52 14.81 11.60
C ARG A 61 -5.40 13.33 11.22
N ILE A 62 -4.36 12.64 11.70
CA ILE A 62 -4.18 11.19 11.48
C ILE A 62 -5.32 10.41 12.13
N THR A 63 -5.65 10.73 13.38
CA THR A 63 -6.78 10.10 14.10
C THR A 63 -8.10 10.37 13.39
N GLN A 64 -8.33 11.59 12.92
CA GLN A 64 -9.52 11.92 12.15
C GLN A 64 -9.60 11.16 10.82
N ALA A 65 -8.46 10.98 10.14
CA ALA A 65 -8.38 10.26 8.88
C ALA A 65 -8.60 8.74 9.04
N SER A 66 -8.23 8.15 10.18
CA SER A 66 -8.46 6.72 10.43
C SER A 66 -9.93 6.39 10.66
N VAL A 67 -10.70 7.26 11.32
CA VAL A 67 -12.14 7.04 11.57
C VAL A 67 -12.96 6.96 10.27
N ARG A 68 -12.49 7.60 9.19
CA ARG A 68 -13.18 7.57 7.89
C ARG A 68 -13.00 6.25 7.13
N ARG A 69 -12.10 5.37 7.59
CA ARG A 69 -11.84 4.08 6.93
C ARG A 69 -12.47 2.94 7.74
N PRO A 70 -13.15 1.99 7.07
CA PRO A 70 -13.59 0.75 7.73
C PRO A 70 -12.35 -0.02 8.24
N GLY A 71 -12.30 -0.32 9.53
CA GLY A 71 -11.19 -1.07 10.14
C GLY A 71 -10.76 -0.56 11.51
N GLU A 72 -9.51 -0.82 11.86
CA GLU A 72 -8.91 -0.40 13.13
C GLU A 72 -8.63 1.11 13.14
N SER A 73 -9.25 1.83 14.09
CA SER A 73 -8.99 3.25 14.28
C SER A 73 -7.62 3.48 14.90
N VAL A 74 -6.88 4.45 14.38
CA VAL A 74 -5.55 4.82 14.86
C VAL A 74 -5.70 5.92 15.91
N ALA A 75 -5.40 5.62 17.18
CA ALA A 75 -5.25 6.63 18.22
C ALA A 75 -3.82 7.19 18.19
N ALA A 76 -3.61 8.31 17.50
CA ALA A 76 -2.31 8.96 17.42
C ALA A 76 -2.15 10.04 18.51
N ASP A 77 -0.92 10.18 19.02
CA ASP A 77 -0.49 11.30 19.87
C ASP A 77 0.80 11.94 19.31
N ALA A 78 1.14 13.14 19.78
CA ALA A 78 2.31 13.87 19.29
C ALA A 78 3.65 13.11 19.44
N SER A 79 3.81 12.33 20.51
CA SER A 79 5.02 11.53 20.77
C SER A 79 5.13 10.38 19.78
N LEU A 80 4.01 9.72 19.51
CA LEU A 80 3.91 8.60 18.60
C LEU A 80 4.15 9.04 17.15
N VAL A 81 3.59 10.18 16.74
CA VAL A 81 3.90 10.80 15.44
C VAL A 81 5.38 11.07 15.30
N GLY A 82 6.01 11.67 16.33
CA GLY A 82 7.45 11.91 16.31
C GLY A 82 8.30 10.63 16.21
N LYS A 83 7.83 9.51 16.78
CA LYS A 83 8.49 8.19 16.66
C LYS A 83 8.30 7.58 15.26
N TRP A 84 7.13 7.75 14.64
CA TRP A 84 6.89 7.29 13.28
C TRP A 84 7.69 8.09 12.25
N GLU A 85 7.81 9.40 12.42
CA GLU A 85 8.59 10.28 11.54
C GLU A 85 10.07 9.89 11.47
N LYS A 86 10.63 9.37 12.58
CA LYS A 86 12.04 9.00 12.69
C LYS A 86 12.36 7.56 12.29
N TRP A 87 11.38 6.66 12.21
CA TRP A 87 11.59 5.24 11.90
C TRP A 87 12.10 5.03 10.47
N PRO A 88 13.13 4.21 10.17
CA PRO A 88 13.77 3.19 11.02
C PRO A 88 15.02 3.67 11.80
N GLY A 89 15.04 4.90 12.30
CA GLY A 89 16.13 5.40 13.14
C GLY A 89 16.13 4.85 14.59
N PRO A 90 17.18 5.12 15.37
CA PRO A 90 17.22 4.78 16.79
C PRO A 90 16.13 5.53 17.56
N SER A 91 15.52 4.87 18.56
CA SER A 91 14.42 5.43 19.37
C SER A 91 13.17 5.83 18.57
N SER A 92 12.89 5.09 17.49
CA SER A 92 11.70 5.25 16.65
C SER A 92 10.72 4.09 16.85
N ARG A 93 9.54 4.17 16.20
CA ARG A 93 8.57 3.08 16.16
C ARG A 93 8.13 2.85 14.73
N ARG A 94 8.08 1.58 14.30
CA ARG A 94 7.54 1.21 12.99
C ARG A 94 6.06 1.60 12.88
N PRO A 95 5.65 2.40 11.89
CA PRO A 95 4.23 2.59 11.59
C PRO A 95 3.66 1.29 10.98
N SER A 96 2.48 0.87 11.44
CA SER A 96 1.75 -0.24 10.81
C SER A 96 1.10 0.23 9.50
N LEU A 97 0.64 -0.70 8.66
CA LEU A 97 -0.08 -0.36 7.43
C LEU A 97 -1.30 0.56 7.67
N PRO A 98 -2.19 0.30 8.66
CA PRO A 98 -3.29 1.23 8.97
C PRO A 98 -2.81 2.65 9.30
N VAL A 99 -1.68 2.78 10.01
CA VAL A 99 -1.08 4.08 10.34
C VAL A 99 -0.55 4.77 9.08
N LEU A 100 0.14 4.04 8.19
CA LEU A 100 0.62 4.57 6.91
C LEU A 100 -0.53 5.08 6.03
N PHE A 101 -1.62 4.31 5.92
CA PHE A 101 -2.82 4.75 5.20
C PHE A 101 -3.48 5.96 5.86
N ALA A 102 -3.59 5.98 7.19
CA ALA A 102 -4.12 7.11 7.95
C ALA A 102 -3.29 8.39 7.70
N MET A 103 -1.96 8.30 7.76
CA MET A 103 -1.06 9.41 7.43
C MET A 103 -1.22 9.88 5.98
N ALA A 104 -1.29 8.97 5.02
CA ALA A 104 -1.49 9.32 3.61
C ALA A 104 -2.80 10.09 3.40
N GLY A 105 -3.88 9.64 4.06
CA GLY A 105 -5.17 10.34 4.07
C GLY A 105 -5.11 11.70 4.75
N ALA A 106 -4.40 11.81 5.88
CA ALA A 106 -4.26 13.06 6.62
C ALA A 106 -3.44 14.10 5.84
N PHE A 107 -2.35 13.67 5.20
CA PHE A 107 -1.46 14.54 4.44
C PHE A 107 -1.92 14.79 2.99
N SER A 108 -2.98 14.11 2.54
CA SER A 108 -3.46 14.12 1.15
C SER A 108 -2.38 13.73 0.14
N CYS A 109 -1.62 12.68 0.46
CA CYS A 109 -0.56 12.12 -0.37
C CYS A 109 -0.74 10.61 -0.54
N ARG A 110 0.09 10.00 -1.39
CA ARG A 110 0.09 8.55 -1.56
C ARG A 110 0.97 7.91 -0.48
N VAL A 111 0.74 6.64 -0.14
CA VAL A 111 1.52 5.99 0.94
C VAL A 111 3.00 5.88 0.57
N GLU A 112 3.29 5.65 -0.70
CA GLU A 112 4.64 5.63 -1.26
C GLU A 112 5.39 6.95 -1.12
N ASP A 113 4.70 8.08 -1.04
CA ASP A 113 5.29 9.40 -0.82
C ASP A 113 5.77 9.58 0.62
N LEU A 114 5.31 8.72 1.53
CA LEU A 114 5.72 8.69 2.93
C LEU A 114 6.90 7.74 3.19
N LEU A 115 7.31 6.95 2.20
CA LEU A 115 8.35 5.94 2.34
C LEU A 115 9.60 6.33 1.54
N ASP A 116 10.75 6.40 2.20
CA ASP A 116 12.06 6.49 1.53
C ASP A 116 12.68 5.10 1.31
N LEU A 117 13.95 5.05 0.89
CA LEU A 117 14.65 3.80 0.63
C LEU A 117 14.90 3.01 1.92
N ASP A 118 15.22 3.69 3.02
CA ASP A 118 15.51 3.03 4.31
C ASP A 118 14.22 2.44 4.89
N ASP A 119 13.09 3.13 4.73
CA ASP A 119 11.77 2.60 5.06
C ASP A 119 11.45 1.32 4.28
N ARG A 120 11.67 1.33 2.97
CA ARG A 120 11.43 0.16 2.12
C ARG A 120 12.33 -1.01 2.48
N ARG A 121 13.58 -0.76 2.88
CA ARG A 121 14.50 -1.81 3.35
C ARG A 121 14.12 -2.37 4.72
N ALA A 122 13.47 -1.59 5.57
CA ALA A 122 13.14 -1.97 6.93
C ALA A 122 11.70 -2.49 7.10
N LEU A 123 10.82 -2.27 6.12
CA LEU A 123 9.47 -2.82 6.10
C LEU A 123 9.50 -4.32 5.81
N PRO A 124 8.66 -5.15 6.47
CA PRO A 124 8.50 -6.55 6.10
C PRO A 124 8.04 -6.70 4.66
N GLU A 125 8.54 -7.71 3.96
CA GLU A 125 8.17 -7.97 2.55
C GLU A 125 6.66 -8.15 2.37
N ALA A 126 5.99 -8.83 3.31
CA ALA A 126 4.53 -8.97 3.29
C ALA A 126 3.80 -7.62 3.28
N ASP A 127 4.30 -6.64 4.05
CA ASP A 127 3.70 -5.30 4.10
C ASP A 127 3.98 -4.53 2.81
N LEU A 128 5.16 -4.69 2.21
CA LEU A 128 5.51 -4.09 0.91
C LEU A 128 4.62 -4.64 -0.20
N SER A 129 4.42 -5.96 -0.26
CA SER A 129 3.52 -6.60 -1.21
C SER A 129 2.11 -6.04 -1.12
N LEU A 130 1.58 -5.86 0.10
CA LEU A 130 0.25 -5.25 0.29
C LEU A 130 0.17 -3.80 -0.18
N LEU A 131 1.26 -3.03 -0.07
CA LEU A 131 1.33 -1.65 -0.59
C LEU A 131 1.36 -1.62 -2.12
N THR A 132 2.05 -2.56 -2.76
CA THR A 132 2.09 -2.68 -4.23
C THR A 132 0.77 -3.18 -4.80
N HIS A 133 0.10 -4.09 -4.10
CA HIS A 133 -1.14 -4.72 -4.56
C HIS A 133 -2.42 -3.99 -4.14
N HIS A 134 -2.35 -2.92 -3.33
CA HIS A 134 -3.50 -2.08 -3.10
C HIS A 134 -3.81 -1.33 -4.40
N PRO A 135 -4.88 -1.68 -5.14
CA PRO A 135 -5.19 -0.94 -6.35
C PRO A 135 -5.50 0.49 -5.94
N SER A 136 -4.70 1.44 -6.43
CA SER A 136 -5.13 2.82 -6.47
C SER A 136 -6.38 2.80 -7.35
N ALA A 137 -7.58 2.97 -6.77
CA ALA A 137 -8.85 2.98 -7.49
C ALA A 137 -8.97 4.12 -8.54
N ILE A 138 -7.84 4.71 -8.92
CA ILE A 138 -7.68 5.84 -9.82
C ILE A 138 -6.75 5.48 -11.00
N ASP A 139 -6.15 4.29 -11.04
CA ASP A 139 -5.28 3.84 -12.15
C ASP A 139 -5.91 2.76 -13.04
N SER A 140 -7.17 2.37 -12.77
CA SER A 140 -7.98 1.57 -13.71
C SER A 140 -8.44 2.38 -14.93
N THR A 141 -8.12 3.67 -15.02
CA THR A 141 -8.45 4.52 -16.18
C THR A 141 -7.43 4.46 -17.31
N VAL A 142 -6.26 3.80 -17.12
CA VAL A 142 -5.28 3.61 -18.21
C VAL A 142 -5.57 2.33 -19.04
N GLN A 143 -6.47 1.47 -18.59
CA GLN A 143 -6.98 0.34 -19.40
C GLN A 143 -8.27 0.62 -20.17
N SER A 144 -8.70 1.88 -20.24
CA SER A 144 -9.63 2.33 -21.29
C SER A 144 -8.88 2.75 -22.55
N SER A 145 -7.93 1.93 -22.99
CA SER A 145 -7.46 1.99 -24.38
C SER A 145 -8.44 1.19 -25.24
N VAL A 146 -9.67 1.69 -25.35
CA VAL A 146 -10.51 1.30 -26.49
C VAL A 146 -9.75 1.82 -27.72
N PRO A 147 -9.29 0.97 -28.65
CA PRO A 147 -8.82 1.49 -29.91
C PRO A 147 -9.98 2.25 -30.53
N SER A 148 -9.81 3.56 -30.71
CA SER A 148 -10.78 4.41 -31.39
C SER A 148 -10.93 3.88 -32.82
N LEU A 149 -12.02 3.15 -33.07
CA LEU A 149 -12.47 2.71 -34.37
C LEU A 149 -13.09 3.88 -35.15
N ALA A 150 -12.36 4.99 -35.25
CA ALA A 150 -12.75 6.14 -36.05
C ALA A 150 -12.16 6.10 -37.48
N ASP A 151 -11.25 5.16 -37.77
CA ASP A 151 -10.72 4.93 -39.11
C ASP A 151 -10.64 3.43 -39.41
N ALA A 152 -11.79 2.81 -39.68
CA ALA A 152 -11.95 1.69 -40.64
C ALA A 152 -13.34 1.06 -40.52
N GLN A 153 -14.22 1.34 -41.48
CA GLN A 153 -15.19 0.33 -41.94
C GLN A 153 -14.55 -0.42 -43.12
N PRO A 154 -14.77 -1.75 -43.22
CA PRO A 154 -15.96 -2.20 -43.95
C PRO A 154 -16.71 -3.39 -43.31
N GLU A 155 -18.05 -3.30 -43.41
CA GLU A 155 -19.00 -4.40 -43.68
C GLU A 155 -18.85 -5.72 -42.88
N ALA A 156 -19.40 -5.77 -41.67
CA ALA A 156 -19.78 -7.03 -41.02
C ALA A 156 -21.32 -7.13 -40.97
N THR A 157 -21.88 -8.15 -41.62
CA THR A 157 -23.32 -8.39 -41.70
C THR A 157 -23.90 -8.61 -40.30
N GLY A 158 -25.13 -8.15 -40.02
CA GLY A 158 -25.72 -8.11 -38.67
C GLY A 158 -25.72 -9.43 -37.89
N THR A 159 -25.60 -10.58 -38.55
CA THR A 159 -25.42 -11.90 -37.92
C THR A 159 -24.03 -12.13 -37.32
N ASP A 160 -22.97 -11.56 -37.89
CA ASP A 160 -21.61 -11.65 -37.32
C ASP A 160 -21.43 -10.74 -36.11
N LEU A 161 -22.11 -9.58 -36.09
CA LEU A 161 -22.15 -8.68 -34.93
C LEU A 161 -22.82 -9.34 -33.71
N VAL A 162 -23.91 -10.08 -33.92
CA VAL A 162 -24.60 -10.79 -32.83
C VAL A 162 -23.76 -11.96 -32.30
N ARG A 163 -23.02 -12.67 -33.17
CA ARG A 163 -22.12 -13.74 -32.76
C ARG A 163 -20.90 -13.20 -32.00
N PHE A 164 -20.33 -12.08 -32.45
CA PHE A 164 -19.24 -11.40 -31.76
C PHE A 164 -19.67 -10.88 -30.38
N ALA A 165 -20.87 -10.29 -30.28
CA ALA A 165 -21.44 -9.86 -29.01
C ALA A 165 -21.74 -11.03 -28.05
N ALA A 166 -22.11 -12.21 -28.58
CA ALA A 166 -22.34 -13.42 -27.79
C ALA A 166 -21.01 -14.01 -27.26
N ASP A 167 -19.97 -14.06 -28.09
CA ASP A 167 -18.63 -14.50 -27.67
C ASP A 167 -18.02 -13.51 -26.65
N GLU A 168 -18.24 -12.21 -26.84
CA GLU A 168 -17.85 -11.16 -25.90
C GLU A 168 -18.62 -11.31 -24.58
N SER A 169 -19.93 -11.54 -24.62
CA SER A 169 -20.75 -11.80 -23.42
C SER A 169 -20.36 -13.09 -22.69
N ALA A 170 -19.97 -14.15 -23.41
CA ALA A 170 -19.50 -15.40 -22.81
C ALA A 170 -18.14 -15.21 -22.09
N SER A 171 -17.27 -14.36 -22.64
CA SER A 171 -16.05 -13.96 -21.95
C SER A 171 -16.35 -13.12 -20.70
N TRP A 172 -17.32 -12.21 -20.73
CA TRP A 172 -17.69 -11.41 -19.56
C TRP A 172 -18.32 -12.26 -18.45
N ALA A 173 -19.10 -13.30 -18.81
CA ALA A 173 -19.68 -14.24 -17.86
C ALA A 173 -18.60 -15.08 -17.13
N GLN A 174 -17.57 -15.55 -17.85
CA GLN A 174 -16.46 -16.30 -17.26
C GLN A 174 -15.62 -15.47 -16.27
N TRP A 175 -15.47 -14.16 -16.52
CA TRP A 175 -14.73 -13.27 -15.62
C TRP A 175 -15.56 -12.84 -14.41
N ALA A 176 -16.88 -12.73 -14.56
CA ALA A 176 -17.80 -12.46 -13.45
C ALA A 176 -17.86 -13.62 -12.45
N GLU A 177 -17.75 -14.88 -12.92
CA GLU A 177 -17.63 -16.06 -12.05
C GLU A 177 -16.31 -16.08 -11.26
N ALA A 178 -15.21 -15.56 -11.83
CA ALA A 178 -13.91 -15.49 -11.16
C ALA A 178 -13.79 -14.32 -10.16
N ALA A 179 -14.55 -13.24 -10.35
CA ALA A 179 -14.45 -12.01 -9.55
C ALA A 179 -15.51 -11.91 -8.43
N ASN A 180 -16.56 -12.73 -8.47
CA ASN A 180 -17.64 -12.68 -7.49
C ASN A 180 -17.72 -14.00 -6.71
N VAL A 181 -17.06 -14.05 -5.55
CA VAL A 181 -17.14 -15.21 -4.67
C VAL A 181 -18.52 -15.22 -3.99
N GLY A 182 -19.44 -16.03 -4.53
CA GLY A 182 -20.72 -16.28 -3.87
C GLY A 182 -20.57 -17.17 -2.63
N ASP A 183 -21.55 -17.16 -1.72
CA ASP A 183 -21.52 -17.95 -0.48
C ASP A 183 -21.28 -19.45 -0.72
N ILE A 184 -21.76 -19.98 -1.85
CA ILE A 184 -21.56 -21.39 -2.27
C ILE A 184 -20.08 -21.67 -2.58
N ALA A 185 -19.36 -20.73 -3.18
CA ALA A 185 -17.94 -20.89 -3.50
C ALA A 185 -17.06 -20.87 -2.23
N LEU A 186 -17.44 -20.08 -1.22
CA LEU A 186 -16.77 -20.10 0.09
C LEU A 186 -17.01 -21.42 0.82
N GLU A 187 -18.23 -21.95 0.78
CA GLU A 187 -18.56 -23.25 1.38
C GLU A 187 -17.80 -24.41 0.72
N GLN A 188 -17.68 -24.39 -0.62
CA GLN A 188 -16.88 -25.37 -1.35
C GLN A 188 -15.39 -25.28 -1.01
N LEU A 189 -14.82 -24.09 -0.95
CA LEU A 189 -13.40 -23.90 -0.63
C LEU A 189 -13.09 -24.31 0.83
N LEU A 190 -14.03 -24.08 1.75
CA LEU A 190 -13.94 -24.57 3.13
C LEU A 190 -14.07 -26.09 3.24
N ALA A 191 -14.93 -26.71 2.43
CA ALA A 191 -15.06 -28.16 2.36
C ALA A 191 -13.79 -28.81 1.81
N GLU A 192 -13.22 -28.26 0.73
CA GLU A 192 -11.97 -28.72 0.13
C GLU A 192 -10.78 -28.57 1.08
N THR A 193 -10.68 -27.43 1.78
CA THR A 193 -9.64 -27.22 2.79
C THR A 193 -9.75 -28.24 3.92
N ARG A 194 -10.97 -28.60 4.35
CA ARG A 194 -11.20 -29.60 5.39
C ARG A 194 -10.84 -31.01 4.92
N THR A 195 -11.16 -31.35 3.67
CA THR A 195 -10.77 -32.63 3.06
C THR A 195 -9.25 -32.73 2.96
N LEU A 196 -8.56 -31.70 2.47
CA LEU A 196 -7.10 -31.67 2.37
C LEU A 196 -6.43 -31.80 3.75
N ALA A 197 -6.96 -31.13 4.77
CA ALA A 197 -6.47 -31.24 6.14
C ALA A 197 -6.71 -32.64 6.72
N SER A 198 -7.87 -33.25 6.45
CA SER A 198 -8.18 -34.63 6.87
C SER A 198 -7.26 -35.63 6.18
N ASP A 199 -7.02 -35.48 4.87
CA ASP A 199 -6.09 -36.32 4.14
C ASP A 199 -4.67 -36.17 4.68
N TYR A 200 -4.24 -34.97 5.03
CA TYR A 200 -2.93 -34.77 5.68
C TYR A 200 -2.83 -35.46 7.05
N LEU A 201 -3.90 -35.44 7.83
CA LEU A 201 -3.95 -36.06 9.16
C LEU A 201 -4.10 -37.59 9.12
N THR A 202 -4.64 -38.13 8.02
CA THR A 202 -4.93 -39.57 7.87
C THR A 202 -3.94 -40.27 6.93
N SER A 203 -3.24 -39.51 6.09
CA SER A 203 -2.21 -40.03 5.20
C SER A 203 -0.93 -40.28 5.99
N ASP A 204 -0.41 -41.50 5.86
CA ASP A 204 0.76 -42.03 6.55
C ASP A 204 2.06 -41.46 5.93
N VAL A 205 2.16 -40.13 5.82
CA VAL A 205 3.27 -39.38 5.17
C VAL A 205 4.44 -39.16 6.13
N ILE A 206 4.58 -40.00 7.16
CA ILE A 206 5.84 -40.18 7.87
C ILE A 206 6.25 -41.66 7.84
N ARG A 207 6.45 -42.18 6.63
CA ARG A 207 7.43 -43.26 6.43
C ARG A 207 8.63 -42.71 5.69
N LEU A 208 9.54 -42.03 6.40
CA LEU A 208 10.98 -41.92 6.07
C LEU A 208 11.67 -40.94 7.06
N SER A 209 12.14 -41.45 8.19
CA SER A 209 13.33 -40.89 8.89
C SER A 209 13.84 -41.68 10.10
N ILE A 210 13.26 -42.83 10.45
CA ILE A 210 13.80 -43.76 11.46
C ILE A 210 13.34 -45.15 10.99
N THR A 211 14.13 -46.05 10.39
CA THR A 211 15.31 -46.74 10.93
C THR A 211 16.03 -47.43 9.75
N ARG A 212 17.13 -46.86 9.24
CA ARG A 212 18.18 -47.62 8.55
C ARG A 212 19.52 -47.26 9.16
N LEU A 213 19.68 -47.64 10.41
CA LEU A 213 20.93 -47.65 11.16
C LEU A 213 20.78 -48.67 12.28
N ASP A 214 20.61 -49.94 11.91
CA ASP A 214 21.14 -51.02 12.73
C ASP A 214 21.35 -52.27 11.87
N ARG A 215 22.61 -52.55 11.55
CA ARG A 215 23.06 -53.86 11.06
C ARG A 215 24.12 -54.32 12.05
N PRO A 216 23.87 -55.34 12.88
CA PRO A 216 24.93 -55.94 13.66
C PRO A 216 25.83 -56.75 12.72
N GLU A 217 27.12 -56.44 12.78
CA GLU A 217 28.22 -57.28 12.32
C GLU A 217 28.12 -58.64 13.04
N GLN A 218 27.84 -59.71 12.29
CA GLN A 218 27.96 -61.07 12.80
C GLN A 218 29.40 -61.53 12.62
N GLY A 219 30.13 -61.60 13.74
CA GLY A 219 31.32 -62.42 13.86
C GLY A 219 30.96 -63.79 14.41
N SER A 220 31.17 -64.85 13.63
CA SER A 220 32.07 -65.96 13.94
C SER A 220 32.09 -66.97 12.79
#